data_AF-A0A3Q2DPE9-F1
#
_entry.id   AF-A0A3Q2DPE9-F1
#
_cell.length_a   1.000
_cell.length_b   1.000
_cell.length_c   1.000
_cell.angle_alpha   90.00
_cell.angle_beta   90.00
_cell.angle_gamma   90.00
#
_symmetry.space_group_name_H-M   'P 1'
#
loop_
_entity.id
_entity.type
_entity.pdbx_description
1 polymer ?
#
loop_
_entity_poly.entity_id
_entity_poly.type
_entity_poly.pdbx_seq_one_letter_code
_entity_poly.pdbx_strand_id
1 'polypeptide(L)'
;PAVSLQAGFLKSHHHYEITFTLPDTPTLGKELACLPSFSPTRRPQNLRVQRVNSILEGGVKVNCEYKTHQEGIVQEEMTVVAKGRRDSSLKVRLQAKVIDPHHGTPMLLEGVRSLGALRDPHSRRSSERKKK
;
A
#
# COMPACT_ATOMS: atom_id res chain seq x y z
N PRO A 1 9.30 -10.39 -14.12
CA PRO A 1 8.43 -11.20 -13.22
C PRO A 1 7.38 -10.27 -12.57
N ALA A 2 6.20 -10.79 -12.21
CA ALA A 2 5.16 -10.02 -11.56
C ALA A 2 4.53 -10.78 -10.39
N VAL A 3 4.35 -10.10 -9.26
CA VAL A 3 3.68 -10.64 -8.05
C VAL A 3 2.37 -9.87 -7.85
N SER A 4 1.28 -10.59 -7.63
CA SER A 4 -0.02 -9.98 -7.28
C SER A 4 -0.28 -10.18 -5.79
N LEU A 5 -0.72 -9.11 -5.13
CA LEU A 5 -1.05 -9.07 -3.71
C LEU A 5 -2.48 -8.59 -3.55
N GLN A 6 -3.21 -9.17 -2.61
CA GLN A 6 -4.53 -8.69 -2.23
C GLN A 6 -4.44 -8.04 -0.85
N ALA A 7 -5.15 -6.93 -0.66
CA ALA A 7 -5.28 -6.27 0.64
C ALA A 7 -6.63 -6.54 1.33
N GLY A 8 -7.57 -7.18 0.61
CA GLY A 8 -8.92 -7.45 1.10
C GLY A 8 -9.88 -6.30 0.85
N PHE A 9 -10.76 -6.05 1.84
CA PHE A 9 -11.80 -5.04 1.81
C PHE A 9 -11.41 -3.85 2.69
N LEU A 10 -11.04 -2.73 2.06
CA LEU A 10 -10.59 -1.50 2.70
C LEU A 10 -11.72 -0.48 2.73
N LYS A 11 -11.76 0.41 3.71
CA LYS A 11 -12.65 1.57 3.70
C LYS A 11 -12.12 2.65 2.77
N SER A 12 -12.97 3.43 2.12
CA SER A 12 -12.59 4.67 1.46
C SER A 12 -12.23 5.75 2.49
N HIS A 13 -11.53 6.81 2.05
CA HIS A 13 -11.05 7.90 2.90
C HIS A 13 -10.23 7.44 4.10
N HIS A 14 -9.49 6.34 3.97
CA HIS A 14 -8.72 5.75 5.04
C HIS A 14 -7.26 5.60 4.64
N HIS A 15 -6.45 5.44 5.66
CA HIS A 15 -5.02 5.27 5.57
C HIS A 15 -4.65 3.88 6.07
N TYR A 16 -3.82 3.17 5.30
CA TYR A 16 -3.38 1.82 5.58
C TYR A 16 -1.87 1.72 5.53
N GLU A 17 -1.33 0.87 6.38
CA GLU A 17 0.01 0.32 6.24
C GLU A 17 -0.13 -1.11 5.69
N ILE A 18 0.69 -1.44 4.69
CA ILE A 18 0.70 -2.74 4.05
C ILE A 18 2.13 -3.26 4.08
N THR A 19 2.30 -4.44 4.67
CA THR A 19 3.57 -5.15 4.76
C THR A 19 3.46 -6.49 4.08
N PHE A 20 4.35 -6.77 3.14
CA PHE A 20 4.41 -8.06 2.46
C PHE A 20 5.84 -8.50 2.22
N THR A 21 6.03 -9.80 2.04
CA THR A 21 7.30 -10.40 1.68
C THR A 21 7.23 -10.87 0.24
N LEU A 22 8.21 -10.46 -0.56
CA LEU A 22 8.42 -10.94 -1.91
C LEU A 22 9.29 -12.20 -1.84
N PRO A 23 8.94 -13.25 -2.62
CA PRO A 23 9.73 -14.48 -2.67
C PRO A 23 11.15 -14.17 -3.16
N ASP A 24 12.12 -15.00 -2.74
CA ASP A 24 13.49 -14.91 -3.23
C ASP A 24 13.46 -14.96 -4.76
N THR A 25 13.79 -13.82 -5.34
CA THR A 25 13.87 -13.68 -6.79
C THR A 25 15.36 -13.52 -7.07
N PRO A 26 16.01 -14.42 -7.82
CA PRO A 26 17.47 -14.40 -8.05
C PRO A 26 18.00 -13.07 -8.63
N THR A 27 17.08 -12.27 -9.18
CA THR A 27 17.32 -10.96 -9.73
C THR A 27 17.53 -9.89 -8.65
N LEU A 28 16.88 -10.01 -7.49
CA LEU A 28 16.78 -8.98 -6.47
C LEU A 28 17.99 -9.07 -5.51
N GLY A 29 19.06 -8.33 -5.81
CA GLY A 29 20.30 -8.33 -5.03
C GLY A 29 20.17 -7.75 -3.60
N LYS A 30 21.28 -7.61 -2.88
CA LYS A 30 21.30 -7.18 -1.46
C LYS A 30 20.88 -5.73 -1.20
N GLU A 31 20.95 -4.86 -2.20
CA GLU A 31 20.61 -3.44 -2.05
C GLU A 31 19.45 -3.09 -2.98
N LEU A 32 18.38 -2.51 -2.43
CA LEU A 32 17.09 -2.43 -3.08
C LEU A 32 16.50 -1.03 -3.02
N ALA A 33 15.80 -0.65 -4.08
CA ALA A 33 14.99 0.55 -4.13
C ALA A 33 13.62 0.22 -4.72
N CYS A 34 12.61 1.02 -4.38
CA CYS A 34 11.32 0.96 -5.04
C CYS A 34 11.12 2.21 -5.89
N LEU A 35 10.78 1.99 -7.15
CA LEU A 35 10.30 3.04 -8.02
C LEU A 35 8.77 2.91 -8.07
N PRO A 36 8.03 3.95 -7.68
CA PRO A 36 6.59 3.91 -7.84
C PRO A 36 6.29 3.85 -9.35
N SER A 37 5.28 3.07 -9.74
CA SER A 37 4.88 3.05 -11.14
C SER A 37 4.27 4.41 -11.47
N PHE A 38 4.86 5.13 -12.42
CA PHE A 38 4.31 6.38 -12.91
C PHE A 38 3.06 6.04 -13.73
N SER A 39 1.88 6.23 -13.15
CA SER A 39 0.67 6.27 -13.95
C SER A 39 0.79 7.46 -14.91
N PRO A 40 0.59 7.27 -16.24
CA PRO A 40 0.58 8.36 -17.21
C PRO A 40 -0.59 9.33 -16.98
N THR A 41 -1.53 8.96 -16.12
CA THR A 41 -2.59 9.86 -15.65
C THR A 41 -2.08 10.66 -14.45
N ARG A 42 -2.27 11.99 -14.46
CA ARG A 42 -1.95 12.94 -13.37
C ARG A 42 -2.75 12.65 -12.08
N ARG A 43 -2.72 11.43 -11.57
CA ARG A 43 -3.34 11.06 -10.30
C ARG A 43 -2.26 11.04 -9.22
N PRO A 44 -2.56 11.58 -8.03
CA PRO A 44 -1.65 11.44 -6.89
C PRO A 44 -1.43 9.95 -6.61
N GLN A 45 -0.18 9.58 -6.33
CA GLN A 45 0.16 8.21 -5.96
C GLN A 45 -0.41 7.92 -4.57
N ASN A 46 -1.44 7.08 -4.54
CA ASN A 46 -2.09 6.63 -3.32
C ASN A 46 -1.21 5.63 -2.55
N LEU A 47 -0.31 4.95 -3.26
CA LEU A 47 0.60 3.94 -2.75
C LEU A 47 2.02 4.50 -2.68
N ARG A 48 2.60 4.53 -1.48
CA ARG A 48 3.95 5.03 -1.23
C ARG A 48 4.77 4.01 -0.48
N VAL A 49 5.93 3.64 -1.02
CA VAL A 49 6.86 2.75 -0.30
C VAL A 49 7.54 3.53 0.82
N GLN A 50 7.49 2.99 2.04
CA GLN A 50 8.15 3.57 3.21
C GLN A 50 9.50 2.90 3.47
N ARG A 51 9.56 1.56 3.42
CA ARG A 51 10.78 0.80 3.72
C ARG A 51 10.87 -0.47 2.88
N VAL A 52 12.11 -0.84 2.54
CA VAL A 52 12.45 -2.09 1.85
C VAL A 52 13.62 -2.71 2.60
N ASN A 53 13.49 -3.96 3.03
CA ASN A 53 14.52 -4.68 3.76
C ASN A 53 14.72 -6.07 3.17
N SER A 54 15.95 -6.48 2.94
CA SER A 54 16.29 -7.88 2.67
C SER A 54 16.04 -8.73 3.92
N ILE A 55 15.50 -9.94 3.76
CA ILE A 55 15.40 -10.92 4.84
C ILE A 55 16.44 -12.04 4.65
N LEU A 56 16.82 -12.71 5.73
CA LEU A 56 17.88 -13.73 5.73
C LEU A 56 17.58 -14.93 4.82
N GLU A 57 16.30 -15.21 4.57
CA GLU A 57 15.83 -16.29 3.69
C GLU A 57 15.83 -15.93 2.20
N GLY A 58 16.56 -14.89 1.79
CA GLY A 58 16.67 -14.47 0.38
C GLY A 58 15.50 -13.65 -0.16
N GLY A 59 14.41 -13.50 0.61
CA GLY A 59 13.28 -12.66 0.24
C GLY A 59 13.47 -11.16 0.53
N VAL A 60 12.44 -10.38 0.21
CA VAL A 60 12.41 -8.93 0.46
C VAL A 60 11.13 -8.54 1.16
N LYS A 61 11.26 -7.89 2.32
CA LYS A 61 10.13 -7.30 3.05
C LYS A 61 9.93 -5.86 2.63
N VAL A 62 8.74 -5.56 2.11
CA VAL A 62 8.33 -4.21 1.71
C VAL A 62 7.26 -3.72 2.69
N ASN A 63 7.41 -2.48 3.15
CA ASN A 63 6.38 -1.77 3.89
C ASN A 63 5.99 -0.52 3.08
N CYS A 64 4.70 -0.40 2.79
CA CYS A 64 4.13 0.71 2.07
C CYS A 64 2.90 1.29 2.76
N GLU A 65 2.68 2.56 2.46
CA GLU A 65 1.55 3.36 2.84
C GLU A 65 0.52 3.36 1.73
N TYR A 66 -0.76 3.14 2.04
CA TYR A 66 -1.83 3.21 1.06
C TYR A 66 -3.00 4.09 1.52
N LYS A 67 -3.34 5.10 0.71
CA LYS A 67 -4.46 6.02 0.94
C LYS A 67 -5.61 5.71 0.00
N THR A 68 -6.76 5.39 0.55
CA THR A 68 -7.97 5.12 -0.23
C THR A 68 -8.79 6.39 -0.38
N HIS A 69 -9.36 6.59 -1.57
CA HIS A 69 -10.19 7.77 -1.86
C HIS A 69 -11.52 7.41 -2.53
N GLN A 70 -11.52 6.44 -3.44
CA GLN A 70 -12.70 6.06 -4.21
C GLN A 70 -13.06 4.60 -3.93
N GLU A 71 -14.36 4.32 -3.84
CA GLU A 71 -14.91 2.97 -3.74
C GLU A 71 -14.71 2.18 -5.04
N GLY A 72 -14.79 0.84 -4.91
CA GLY A 72 -14.67 -0.09 -6.03
C GLY A 72 -13.42 -0.95 -5.96
N ILE A 73 -13.14 -1.68 -7.04
CA ILE A 73 -11.95 -2.51 -7.13
C ILE A 73 -10.80 -1.64 -7.64
N VAL A 74 -9.78 -1.48 -6.80
CA VAL A 74 -8.59 -0.67 -7.10
C VAL A 74 -7.41 -1.59 -7.37
N GLN A 75 -6.56 -1.19 -8.32
CA GLN A 75 -5.31 -1.86 -8.65
C GLN A 75 -4.21 -0.82 -8.75
N GLU A 76 -3.20 -0.97 -7.90
CA GLU A 76 -2.02 -0.12 -7.87
C GLU A 76 -0.78 -0.95 -8.18
N GLU A 77 0.23 -0.32 -8.76
CA GLU A 77 1.43 -1.00 -9.19
C GLU A 77 2.69 -0.29 -8.70
N MET A 78 3.70 -1.06 -8.32
CA MET A 78 5.04 -0.56 -8.04
C MET A 78 6.08 -1.49 -8.66
N THR A 79 7.28 -0.96 -8.88
CA THR A 79 8.41 -1.74 -9.35
C THR A 79 9.50 -1.72 -8.29
N VAL A 80 9.87 -2.90 -7.81
CA VAL A 80 11.03 -3.08 -6.93
C VAL A 80 12.24 -3.35 -7.81
N VAL A 81 13.32 -2.60 -7.62
CA VAL A 81 14.55 -2.70 -8.40
C VAL A 81 15.72 -3.01 -7.49
N ALA A 82 16.64 -3.86 -7.96
CA ALA A 82 17.93 -4.03 -7.32
C ALA A 82 18.86 -2.88 -7.68
N LYS A 83 19.45 -2.24 -6.67
CA LYS A 83 20.48 -1.23 -6.88
C LYS A 83 21.73 -1.89 -7.46
N GLY A 84 22.25 -1.33 -8.55
CA GLY A 84 23.49 -1.81 -9.18
C GLY A 84 23.34 -2.94 -10.21
N ARG A 85 22.14 -3.48 -10.45
CA ARG A 85 21.86 -4.38 -11.59
C ARG A 85 20.79 -3.79 -12.50
N ARG A 86 21.19 -3.41 -13.72
CA ARG A 86 20.33 -2.66 -14.66
C ARG A 86 19.09 -3.42 -15.15
N ASP A 87 19.00 -4.73 -14.94
CA ASP A 87 17.92 -5.57 -15.50
C ASP A 87 17.13 -6.35 -14.45
N SER A 88 17.36 -6.06 -13.17
CA SER A 88 16.74 -6.75 -12.04
C SER A 88 15.56 -5.96 -11.49
N SER A 89 14.37 -6.20 -12.04
CA SER A 89 13.12 -5.59 -11.56
C SER A 89 12.01 -6.61 -11.31
N LEU A 90 11.20 -6.33 -10.30
CA LEU A 90 10.00 -7.09 -9.97
C LEU A 90 8.82 -6.13 -9.91
N LYS A 91 7.83 -6.40 -10.74
CA LYS A 91 6.57 -5.66 -10.76
C LYS A 91 5.63 -6.23 -9.70
N VAL A 92 5.09 -5.37 -8.84
CA VAL A 92 4.18 -5.76 -7.77
C VAL A 92 2.86 -5.06 -8.00
N ARG A 93 1.78 -5.84 -8.08
CA ARG A 93 0.41 -5.34 -8.24
C ARG A 93 -0.37 -5.55 -6.96
N LEU A 94 -0.78 -4.46 -6.32
CA LEU A 94 -1.67 -4.45 -5.17
C LEU A 94 -3.12 -4.33 -5.65
N GLN A 95 -3.98 -5.26 -5.26
CA GLN A 95 -5.42 -5.20 -5.50
C GLN A 95 -6.17 -5.08 -4.18
N ALA A 96 -7.18 -4.22 -4.14
CA ALA A 96 -8.09 -4.11 -3.01
C ALA A 96 -9.52 -3.86 -3.49
N LYS A 97 -10.51 -4.23 -2.67
CA LYS A 97 -11.87 -3.73 -2.81
C LYS A 97 -12.08 -2.63 -1.79
N VAL A 98 -12.29 -1.40 -2.25
CA VAL A 98 -12.60 -0.26 -1.40
C VAL A 98 -14.12 -0.16 -1.24
N ILE A 99 -14.59 -0.13 0.00
CA ILE A 99 -15.99 -0.01 0.40
C ILE A 99 -16.26 1.34 1.06
N ASP A 100 -17.53 1.75 1.12
CA ASP A 100 -17.97 2.96 1.81
C ASP A 100 -17.47 2.99 3.27
N PRO A 101 -17.10 4.16 3.84
CA PRO A 101 -16.53 4.25 5.19
C PRO A 101 -17.50 3.79 6.29
N HIS A 102 -18.79 3.94 6.07
CA HIS A 102 -19.88 3.53 6.98
C HIS A 102 -20.30 2.08 6.75
N HIS A 103 -19.82 1.42 5.70
CA HIS A 103 -20.13 0.03 5.40
C HIS A 103 -19.29 -0.93 6.26
N GLY A 104 -19.91 -1.44 7.31
CA GLY A 104 -19.41 -2.60 8.07
C GLY A 104 -17.97 -2.49 8.60
N THR A 105 -17.44 -3.65 8.96
CA THR A 105 -16.05 -3.81 9.43
C THR A 105 -15.18 -4.25 8.24
N PRO A 106 -14.04 -3.59 8.00
CA PRO A 106 -13.17 -3.94 6.88
C PRO A 106 -12.58 -5.34 7.08
N MET A 107 -12.47 -6.10 6.00
CA MET A 107 -11.85 -7.42 6.01
C MET A 107 -10.41 -7.28 5.48
N LEU A 108 -9.50 -6.97 6.39
CA LEU A 108 -8.09 -6.76 6.07
C LEU A 108 -7.38 -8.11 5.96
N LEU A 109 -6.56 -8.27 4.91
CA LEU A 109 -5.69 -9.44 4.78
C LEU A 109 -4.42 -9.30 5.62
N GLU A 110 -3.67 -10.39 5.73
CA GLU A 110 -2.41 -10.43 6.47
C GLU A 110 -1.46 -9.31 6.02
N GLY A 111 -0.80 -8.67 6.98
CA GLY A 111 0.13 -7.58 6.73
C GLY A 111 -0.54 -6.23 6.44
N VAL A 112 -1.87 -6.15 6.37
CA VAL A 112 -2.62 -4.90 6.20
C VAL A 112 -3.12 -4.38 7.54
N ARG A 113 -2.81 -3.12 7.86
CA ARG A 113 -3.25 -2.45 9.09
C ARG A 113 -3.90 -1.13 8.78
N SER A 114 -5.08 -0.88 9.36
CA SER A 114 -5.74 0.43 9.27
C SER A 114 -5.07 1.42 10.22
N LEU A 115 -4.59 2.53 9.68
CA LEU A 115 -4.08 3.69 10.43
C LEU A 115 -5.17 4.71 10.75
N GLY A 116 -6.39 4.51 10.22
CA GLY A 116 -7.57 5.31 10.51
C GLY A 116 -8.01 6.18 9.33
N ALA A 117 -9.03 7.01 9.55
CA ALA A 117 -9.56 7.92 8.53
C ALA A 117 -8.55 9.01 8.16
N LEU A 118 -8.50 9.35 6.87
CA LEU A 118 -7.81 10.54 6.38
C LEU A 118 -8.51 11.76 6.98
N ARG A 119 -7.76 12.57 7.73
CA ARG A 119 -8.29 13.80 8.30
C ARG A 119 -8.51 14.80 7.19
N ASP A 120 -9.74 15.30 7.06
CA ASP A 120 -10.01 16.48 6.26
C ASP A 120 -9.44 17.70 7.01
N PRO A 121 -8.52 18.49 6.43
CA PRO A 121 -8.03 19.71 7.07
C PRO A 121 -9.16 20.73 7.35
N HIS A 122 -10.34 20.58 6.74
CA HIS A 122 -11.52 21.41 6.98
C HIS A 122 -12.52 20.84 8.01
N SER A 123 -12.31 19.64 8.56
CA SER A 123 -13.16 19.13 9.65
C SER A 123 -12.79 19.80 10.98
N ARG A 124 -13.05 21.11 11.10
CA ARG A 124 -13.11 21.79 12.39
C ARG A 124 -14.28 21.21 13.17
N ARG A 125 -13.95 20.30 14.10
CA ARG A 125 -14.55 20.13 15.43
C ARG A 125 -16.07 20.35 15.48
N SER A 126 -16.82 19.27 15.25
CA SER A 126 -18.18 19.14 15.77
C SER A 126 -18.26 17.91 16.67
N SER A 127 -17.99 18.12 17.95
CA SER A 127 -18.69 17.43 19.02
C SER A 127 -18.63 18.33 20.26
N GLU A 128 -19.70 19.10 20.35
CA GLU A 128 -20.07 19.92 21.49
C GLU A 128 -20.21 19.07 22.75
N ARG A 129 -19.86 19.68 23.87
CA ARG A 129 -20.05 19.20 25.24
C ARG A 129 -21.37 18.44 25.41
N LYS A 130 -21.34 17.31 26.09
CA LYS A 130 -22.38 17.02 27.08
C LYS A 130 -21.76 16.55 28.37
N LYS A 131 -21.52 17.52 29.24
CA LYS A 131 -21.37 17.34 30.68
C LYS A 131 -22.79 17.05 31.20
N LYS A 132 -23.03 15.85 31.74
CA LYS A 132 -23.99 15.67 32.83
C LYS A 132 -23.57 14.45 33.64
#